data_AF-A0A531LDL6-F1
#
_entry.id   AF-A0A531LDL6-F1
#
_cell.length_a   1.000
_cell.length_b   1.000
_cell.length_c   1.000
_cell.angle_alpha   90.00
_cell.angle_beta   90.00
_cell.angle_gamma   90.00
#
_symmetry.space_group_name_H-M   'P 1'
#
loop_
_entity.id
_entity.type
_entity.pdbx_description
1 polymer ?
#
loop_
_entity_poly.entity_id
_entity_poly.type
_entity_poly.pdbx_seq_one_letter_code
_entity_poly.pdbx_strand_id
1 'polypeptide(L)' 'MTQSTENISGEIQRANDRWNSAFNSGNADAVAALYTQDAVVLPSTHAVVRGTGAIKDFWNGLISAGVKDH' A
#
# COMPACT_ATOMS: atom_id res chain seq x y z
N MET A 1 -31.25 -5.62 -8.53
CA MET A 1 -29.79 -5.39 -8.49
C MET A 1 -29.48 -4.47 -7.32
N THR A 2 -29.25 -5.01 -6.12
CA THR A 2 -28.93 -4.20 -4.92
C THR A 2 -27.82 -4.83 -4.05
N GLN A 3 -27.24 -5.96 -4.46
CA GLN A 3 -26.22 -6.69 -3.69
C GLN A 3 -24.77 -6.28 -4.01
N SER A 4 -24.58 -5.35 -4.94
CA SER A 4 -23.25 -5.07 -5.52
C SER A 4 -22.41 -4.08 -4.71
N THR A 5 -23.02 -3.19 -3.91
CA THR A 5 -22.27 -2.12 -3.21
C THR A 5 -21.73 -2.56 -1.84
N GLU A 6 -22.46 -3.40 -1.09
CA GLU A 6 -22.01 -3.93 0.21
C GLU A 6 -20.77 -4.83 0.07
N ASN A 7 -20.66 -5.55 -1.05
CA ASN A 7 -19.53 -6.44 -1.32
C ASN A 7 -18.24 -5.67 -1.65
N ILE A 8 -18.33 -4.62 -2.49
CA ILE A 8 -17.16 -3.85 -2.95
C ILE A 8 -16.50 -3.08 -1.80
N SER A 9 -17.29 -2.39 -0.96
CA SER A 9 -16.74 -1.68 0.21
C SER A 9 -16.01 -2.62 1.17
N GLY A 10 -16.56 -3.83 1.37
CA GLY A 10 -15.91 -4.86 2.19
C GLY A 10 -14.59 -5.37 1.61
N GLU A 11 -14.49 -5.53 0.29
CA GLU A 11 -13.23 -5.92 -0.37
C GLU A 11 -12.17 -4.81 -0.27
N ILE A 12 -12.56 -3.54 -0.44
CA ILE A 12 -11.65 -2.39 -0.30
C ILE A 12 -11.11 -2.35 1.14
N GLN A 13 -11.97 -2.56 2.14
CA GLN A 13 -11.54 -2.56 3.53
C GLN A 13 -10.56 -3.71 3.82
N ARG A 14 -10.83 -4.92 3.32
CA ARG A 14 -9.89 -6.05 3.43
C ARG A 14 -8.55 -5.76 2.77
N ALA A 15 -8.53 -5.08 1.63
CA ALA A 15 -7.29 -4.70 0.95
C ALA A 15 -6.48 -3.71 1.80
N ASN A 16 -7.15 -2.71 2.40
CA ASN A 16 -6.52 -1.75 3.31
C ASN A 16 -5.97 -2.42 4.58
N ASP A 17 -6.74 -3.33 5.19
CA ASP A 17 -6.30 -4.05 6.40
C ASP A 17 -5.03 -4.87 6.13
N ARG A 18 -4.94 -5.51 4.95
CA ARG A 18 -3.74 -6.23 4.51
C ARG A 18 -2.55 -5.29 4.33
N TRP A 19 -2.79 -4.13 3.75
CA TRP A 19 -1.76 -3.10 3.57
C TRP A 19 -1.24 -2.58 4.90
N ASN A 20 -2.14 -2.21 5.82
CA ASN A 20 -1.79 -1.74 7.17
C ASN A 20 -0.99 -2.82 7.93
N SER A 21 -1.43 -4.08 7.86
CA SER A 21 -0.72 -5.19 8.51
C SER A 21 0.70 -5.37 7.96
N ALA A 22 0.87 -5.31 6.64
CA ALA A 22 2.19 -5.38 6.01
C ALA A 22 3.09 -4.21 6.44
N PHE A 23 2.56 -2.99 6.40
CA PHE A 23 3.30 -1.78 6.77
C PHE A 23 3.71 -1.78 8.25
N ASN A 24 2.77 -2.03 9.17
CA ASN A 24 3.00 -2.04 10.62
C ASN A 24 3.92 -3.20 11.05
N SER A 25 4.03 -4.27 10.24
CA SER A 25 5.02 -5.35 10.45
C SER A 25 6.45 -5.00 10.01
N GLY A 26 6.65 -3.84 9.36
CA GLY A 26 7.92 -3.43 8.79
C GLY A 26 8.30 -4.18 7.50
N ASN A 27 7.35 -4.85 6.84
CA ASN A 27 7.60 -5.68 5.67
C ASN A 27 7.31 -4.93 4.36
N ALA A 28 8.30 -4.17 3.87
CA ALA A 28 8.18 -3.41 2.63
C ALA A 28 7.92 -4.28 1.38
N ASP A 29 8.45 -5.51 1.34
CA ASP A 29 8.19 -6.46 0.25
C ASP A 29 6.70 -6.86 0.21
N ALA A 30 6.10 -7.14 1.37
CA ALA A 30 4.68 -7.44 1.47
C ALA A 30 3.80 -6.22 1.11
N VAL A 31 4.21 -5.01 1.47
CA VAL A 31 3.52 -3.78 1.04
C VAL A 31 3.55 -3.64 -0.48
N ALA A 32 4.72 -3.80 -1.11
CA ALA A 32 4.87 -3.67 -2.55
C ALA A 32 4.10 -4.73 -3.35
N ALA A 33 3.95 -5.94 -2.80
CA ALA A 33 3.18 -7.03 -3.41
C ALA A 33 1.67 -6.75 -3.52
N LEU A 34 1.15 -5.75 -2.79
CA LEU A 34 -0.26 -5.33 -2.86
C LEU A 34 -0.53 -4.31 -3.97
N TYR A 35 0.49 -3.86 -4.69
CA TYR A 35 0.36 -2.93 -5.82
C TYR A 35 0.40 -3.67 -7.16
N THR A 36 -0.26 -3.10 -8.18
CA THR A 36 -0.11 -3.55 -9.56
C THR A 36 1.28 -3.23 -10.09
N GLN A 37 1.72 -3.94 -11.13
CA GLN A 37 3.04 -3.76 -11.74
C GLN A 37 3.28 -2.32 -12.24
N ASP A 38 2.22 -1.63 -12.65
CA ASP A 38 2.22 -0.27 -13.21
C ASP A 38 1.76 0.81 -12.22
N ALA A 39 1.56 0.45 -10.95
CA ALA A 39 1.08 1.37 -9.92
C ALA A 39 1.98 2.59 -9.76
N VAL A 40 1.36 3.69 -9.31
CA VAL A 40 2.04 4.95 -9.00
C VAL A 40 1.65 5.39 -7.60
N VAL A 41 2.65 5.68 -6.77
CA VAL A 41 2.49 6.32 -5.46
C VAL A 41 2.93 7.77 -5.56
N LEU A 42 2.08 8.68 -5.07
CA LEU A 42 2.30 10.13 -5.07
C LEU A 42 2.43 10.64 -3.63
N PRO A 43 3.65 10.67 -3.06
CA PRO A 43 3.90 11.33 -1.78
C PRO A 43 3.76 12.85 -1.87
N SER A 44 3.65 13.51 -0.71
CA SER A 44 3.57 14.97 -0.58
C SER A 44 4.80 15.72 -1.13
N THR A 45 5.91 15.02 -1.37
CA THR A 45 7.11 15.54 -2.01
C THR A 45 6.98 15.74 -3.52
N HIS A 46 5.84 15.39 -4.11
CA HIS A 46 5.60 15.41 -5.56
C HIS A 46 6.48 14.44 -6.37
N ALA A 47 7.18 13.52 -5.72
CA ALA A 47 7.87 12.44 -6.42
C ALA A 47 6.86 11.52 -7.12
N VAL A 48 7.20 11.02 -8.30
CA VAL A 48 6.42 9.99 -8.99
C VAL A 48 7.10 8.65 -8.76
N VAL A 49 6.57 7.86 -7.82
CA VAL A 49 7.10 6.54 -7.51
C VAL A 49 6.33 5.51 -8.33
N ARG A 50 6.93 5.01 -9.41
CA ARG A 50 6.26 4.12 -10.38
C ARG A 50 6.83 2.71 -10.36
N GLY A 51 5.95 1.72 -10.31
CA GLY A 51 6.28 0.30 -10.36
C GLY A 51 6.68 -0.27 -9.01
N THR A 52 6.46 -1.57 -8.83
CA THR A 52 6.57 -2.26 -7.54
C THR A 52 7.96 -2.16 -6.91
N GLY A 53 9.04 -2.15 -7.71
CA GLY A 53 10.40 -1.94 -7.22
C GLY A 53 10.60 -0.57 -6.55
N ALA A 54 10.24 0.52 -7.24
CA ALA A 54 10.36 1.86 -6.66
C ALA A 54 9.42 2.07 -5.48
N ILE A 55 8.22 1.46 -5.53
CA ILE A 55 7.24 1.50 -4.44
C ILE A 55 7.79 0.79 -3.19
N LYS A 56 8.43 -0.37 -3.34
CA LYS A 56 9.13 -1.06 -2.25
C LYS A 56 10.17 -0.14 -1.60
N ASP A 57 11.05 0.46 -2.42
CA ASP A 57 12.14 1.30 -1.91
C ASP A 57 11.60 2.52 -1.15
N PHE A 58 10.52 3.12 -1.64
CA PHE A 58 9.84 4.23 -0.98
C PHE A 58 9.30 3.83 0.41
N TRP A 59 8.52 2.76 0.51
CA TRP A 59 7.96 2.32 1.79
C TRP A 59 9.05 1.83 2.75
N ASN A 60 10.07 1.13 2.24
CA ASN A 60 11.22 0.72 3.04
C ASN A 60 11.95 1.91 3.65
N GLY A 61 12.06 3.03 2.92
CA GLY A 61 12.62 4.27 3.44
C GLY A 61 11.85 4.83 4.64
N LEU A 62 10.52 4.87 4.55
CA LEU A 62 9.66 5.33 5.66
C LEU A 62 9.72 4.39 6.87
N ILE A 63 9.66 3.09 6.64
CA ILE A 63 9.75 2.06 7.69
C ILE A 63 11.10 2.15 8.41
N SER A 64 12.20 2.26 7.65
CA SER A 64 13.55 2.40 8.19
C SER A 64 13.74 3.70 8.97
N ALA A 65 13.01 4.76 8.62
CA ALA A 65 12.96 6.01 9.37
C ALA A 65 12.09 5.93 10.64
N GLY A 66 11.50 4.77 10.94
CA GLY A 66 10.72 4.52 12.16
C GLY A 66 9.23 4.85 12.03
N VAL A 67 8.73 5.14 10.84
CA VAL A 67 7.28 5.29 10.59
C VAL A 67 6.64 3.91 10.58
N LYS A 68 5.79 3.62 11.57
CA LYS A 68 5.28 2.25 11.80
C LYS A 68 3.84 2.15 12.27
N ASP A 69 3.07 3.25 12.22
CA ASP A 69 1.67 3.27 12.63
C ASP A 69 0.82 4.01 11.59
N HIS A 70 -0.02 3.26 10.88
CA HIS A 70 -1.04 3.74 9.92
C HIS A 70 -2.32 2.89 10.03
#